data_AF-A0A8E2HDQ3-F1
#
_entry.id   AF-A0A8E2HDQ3-F1
#
_cell.length_a   1.000
_cell.length_b   1.000
_cell.length_c   1.000
_cell.angle_alpha   90.00
_cell.angle_beta   90.00
_cell.angle_gamma   90.00
#
_symmetry.space_group_name_H-M   'P 1'
#
loop_
_entity.id
_entity.type
_entity.pdbx_description
1 polymer ?
#
loop_
_entity_poly.entity_id
_entity_poly.type
_entity_poly.pdbx_seq_one_letter_code
_entity_poly.pdbx_strand_id
1 'polypeptide(L)'
;MSTAMLALLAAPSAFAAPPANVPHGPPAFVTMGPPSVATAHIPQGVPAAAGLPAAASAGVHAGVAANANGAASMDRAAAMLGKLNAAHASDTALAHASSKSVVGALALYKSSTISARASITSYSSAIAADKANISADQLALTNAQAALSAVQSASPQNAAAIATAQANLTAAQNQLAADQTRLASDQAGLAAARQSLLAAQTQLATSTHTTLNASVIGRLNKLLGL
;
A
#
# COMPACT_ATOMS: atom_id res chain seq x y z
N MET A 1 32.72 31.03 -52.52
CA MET A 1 32.55 31.97 -51.40
C MET A 1 31.89 31.25 -50.24
N SER A 2 32.65 30.92 -49.20
CA SER A 2 32.14 30.76 -47.83
C SER A 2 33.34 30.54 -46.92
N THR A 3 33.70 31.61 -46.24
CA THR A 3 34.78 31.71 -45.28
C THR A 3 34.31 31.06 -43.99
N ALA A 4 34.95 29.96 -43.60
CA ALA A 4 34.76 29.33 -42.31
C ALA A 4 35.34 30.24 -41.22
N MET A 5 34.52 30.63 -40.25
CA MET A 5 34.98 31.35 -39.06
C MET A 5 34.94 30.41 -37.86
N LEU A 6 36.13 30.29 -37.27
CA LEU A 6 36.59 29.43 -36.19
C LEU A 6 36.42 30.17 -34.85
N ALA A 7 36.37 29.38 -33.75
CA ALA A 7 36.57 29.76 -32.34
C ALA A 7 35.34 30.35 -31.62
N LEU A 8 35.12 30.13 -30.32
CA LEU A 8 36.03 29.79 -29.24
C LEU A 8 35.28 29.10 -28.08
N LEU A 9 35.94 28.10 -27.51
CA LEU A 9 35.63 27.37 -26.28
C LEU A 9 35.62 28.30 -25.05
N ALA A 10 34.61 28.22 -24.19
CA ALA A 10 34.71 28.71 -22.81
C ALA A 10 33.86 27.85 -21.85
N ALA A 11 34.54 27.14 -20.96
CA ALA A 11 34.03 26.55 -19.73
C ALA A 11 35.20 26.60 -18.71
N PRO A 12 35.02 26.25 -17.43
CA PRO A 12 33.93 26.52 -16.48
C PRO A 12 34.50 27.15 -15.18
N SER A 13 33.68 27.70 -14.27
CA SER A 13 34.09 27.92 -12.85
C SER A 13 32.91 28.32 -11.96
N ALA A 14 32.49 27.42 -11.06
CA ALA A 14 32.11 27.75 -9.68
C ALA A 14 31.73 26.46 -8.93
N PHE A 15 32.74 25.78 -8.38
CA PHE A 15 32.56 24.81 -7.30
C PHE A 15 32.32 25.61 -6.01
N ALA A 16 31.08 25.63 -5.51
CA ALA A 16 30.78 26.08 -4.16
C ALA A 16 30.86 24.86 -3.21
N ALA A 17 31.83 24.88 -2.30
CA ALA A 17 31.95 23.88 -1.25
C ALA A 17 30.84 24.08 -0.19
N PRO A 18 30.20 23.00 0.32
CA PRO A 18 29.33 23.11 1.48
C PRO A 18 30.14 23.19 2.79
N PRO A 19 29.68 23.96 3.79
CA PRO A 19 30.37 24.10 5.07
C PRO A 19 30.33 22.81 5.90
N ALA A 20 31.49 22.45 6.41
CA ALA A 20 31.67 21.40 7.41
C ALA A 20 31.24 21.93 8.80
N ASN A 21 30.13 21.43 9.33
CA ASN A 21 29.89 21.19 10.76
C ASN A 21 28.41 20.91 11.04
N VAL A 22 28.04 19.64 11.16
CA VAL A 22 26.93 19.26 12.04
C VAL A 22 27.31 17.96 12.77
N PRO A 23 27.44 17.98 14.11
CA PRO A 23 27.74 16.79 14.90
C PRO A 23 26.65 15.73 14.78
N HIS A 24 27.02 14.53 14.34
CA HIS A 24 26.19 13.33 14.45
C HIS A 24 26.41 12.70 15.82
N GLY A 25 25.41 12.78 16.69
CA GLY A 25 25.29 11.97 17.89
C GLY A 25 23.93 11.28 17.91
N PRO A 26 23.85 9.94 18.06
CA PRO A 26 22.56 9.27 18.19
C PRO A 26 21.92 9.58 19.55
N PRO A 27 20.63 9.97 19.63
CA PRO A 27 19.93 10.02 20.89
C PRO A 27 19.74 8.60 21.47
N ALA A 28 19.87 8.51 22.78
CA ALA A 28 19.87 7.27 23.58
C ALA A 28 18.64 6.38 23.36
N PHE A 29 18.88 5.07 23.33
CA PHE A 29 17.85 4.03 23.33
C PHE A 29 17.03 4.11 24.63
N VAL A 30 15.75 4.45 24.53
CA VAL A 30 14.79 4.19 25.61
C VAL A 30 14.30 2.76 25.45
N THR A 31 14.88 1.85 26.23
CA THR A 31 14.38 0.49 26.44
C THR A 31 13.09 0.56 27.26
N MET A 32 11.94 0.50 26.58
CA MET A 32 10.66 0.27 27.24
C MET A 32 10.42 -1.23 27.26
N GLY A 33 10.58 -1.83 28.43
CA GLY A 33 10.26 -3.24 28.68
C GLY A 33 8.78 -3.56 28.42
N PRO A 34 8.44 -4.84 28.19
CA PRO A 34 7.08 -5.24 27.88
C PRO A 34 6.13 -5.02 29.08
N PRO A 35 4.90 -4.53 28.86
CA PRO A 35 3.91 -4.41 29.92
C PRO A 35 3.44 -5.78 30.41
N SER A 36 3.26 -5.87 31.73
CA SER A 36 2.79 -7.04 32.46
C SER A 36 1.43 -7.55 31.96
N VAL A 37 1.37 -8.87 31.79
CA VAL A 37 0.16 -9.68 31.59
C VAL A 37 -0.93 -9.34 32.60
N ALA A 38 -2.06 -8.82 32.13
CA ALA A 38 -3.28 -8.71 32.91
C ALA A 38 -3.97 -10.09 32.95
N THR A 39 -3.86 -10.74 34.10
CA THR A 39 -4.61 -11.94 34.48
C THR A 39 -6.12 -11.72 34.34
N ALA A 40 -6.75 -12.61 33.57
CA ALA A 40 -8.19 -12.71 33.40
C ALA A 40 -8.87 -13.00 34.75
N HIS A 41 -9.81 -12.14 35.15
CA HIS A 41 -10.73 -12.41 36.23
C HIS A 41 -11.93 -13.17 35.65
N ILE A 42 -11.99 -14.48 35.91
CA ILE A 42 -13.14 -15.33 35.63
C ILE A 42 -14.10 -15.17 36.82
N PRO A 43 -15.35 -14.70 36.66
CA PRO A 43 -16.35 -14.79 37.71
C PRO A 43 -16.79 -16.25 37.82
N GLN A 44 -16.43 -16.89 38.94
CA GLN A 44 -16.99 -18.15 39.40
C GLN A 44 -18.51 -17.99 39.62
N GLY A 45 -19.30 -18.90 39.06
CA GLY A 45 -20.75 -18.90 39.31
C GLY A 45 -21.54 -19.88 38.44
N VAL A 46 -21.24 -21.17 38.53
CA VAL A 46 -22.20 -22.23 38.16
C VAL A 46 -22.27 -23.23 39.31
N PRO A 47 -23.38 -23.29 40.07
CA PRO A 47 -23.56 -24.36 41.02
C PRO A 47 -23.87 -25.66 40.29
N ALA A 48 -23.19 -26.71 40.76
CA ALA A 48 -23.36 -28.09 40.36
C ALA A 48 -24.81 -28.56 40.49
N ALA A 49 -25.28 -29.29 39.48
CA ALA A 49 -26.51 -30.05 39.52
C ALA A 49 -26.40 -31.17 40.56
N ALA A 50 -27.16 -31.06 41.65
CA ALA A 50 -27.39 -32.13 42.60
C ALA A 50 -28.85 -32.07 43.07
N GLY A 51 -29.57 -33.18 42.93
CA GLY A 51 -30.82 -33.44 43.65
C GLY A 51 -32.10 -33.22 42.83
N LEU A 52 -32.50 -34.23 42.06
CA LEU A 52 -33.91 -34.49 41.76
C LEU A 52 -34.55 -35.18 42.98
N PRO A 53 -35.66 -34.68 43.52
CA PRO A 53 -36.66 -35.55 44.12
C PRO A 53 -37.84 -35.70 43.16
N ALA A 54 -38.25 -36.95 42.97
CA ALA A 54 -39.49 -37.31 42.34
C ALA A 54 -40.67 -36.74 43.15
N ALA A 55 -41.55 -35.99 42.50
CA ALA A 55 -42.89 -35.73 42.97
C ALA A 55 -43.86 -35.86 41.80
N ALA A 56 -44.64 -36.92 41.85
CA ALA A 56 -45.82 -37.09 41.01
C ALA A 56 -46.87 -36.05 41.40
N SER A 57 -47.43 -35.36 40.41
CA SER A 57 -48.77 -34.78 40.52
C SER A 57 -49.42 -34.79 39.15
N ALA A 58 -50.30 -35.78 38.96
CA ALA A 58 -51.32 -35.77 37.92
C ALA A 58 -52.25 -34.57 38.15
N GLY A 59 -52.56 -33.82 37.10
CA GLY A 59 -53.43 -32.65 37.21
C GLY A 59 -53.49 -31.86 35.91
N VAL A 60 -54.30 -32.35 34.98
CA VAL A 60 -55.10 -31.62 33.97
C VAL A 60 -54.79 -30.11 33.85
N HIS A 61 -54.28 -29.68 32.69
CA HIS A 61 -54.86 -28.56 31.92
C HIS A 61 -54.38 -28.63 30.47
N ALA A 62 -55.32 -28.96 29.60
CA ALA A 62 -55.22 -28.77 28.16
C ALA A 62 -55.07 -27.28 27.84
N GLY A 63 -53.83 -26.80 27.84
CA GLY A 63 -53.45 -25.44 27.43
C GLY A 63 -52.04 -25.35 26.83
N VAL A 64 -51.31 -26.47 26.74
CA VAL A 64 -49.86 -26.48 26.44
C VAL A 64 -49.55 -26.47 24.93
N ALA A 65 -50.53 -26.74 24.06
CA ALA A 65 -50.31 -26.75 22.61
C ALA A 65 -50.09 -25.34 22.00
N ALA A 66 -50.51 -24.26 22.66
CA ALA A 66 -50.31 -22.90 22.17
C ALA A 66 -48.91 -22.33 22.46
N ASN A 67 -48.15 -22.91 23.41
CA ASN A 67 -46.87 -22.36 23.87
C ASN A 67 -45.63 -23.06 23.30
N ALA A 68 -45.76 -24.28 22.75
CA ALA A 68 -44.63 -24.97 22.10
C ALA A 68 -44.16 -24.23 20.83
N ASN A 69 -45.09 -23.59 20.10
CA ASN A 69 -44.76 -22.71 18.97
C ASN A 69 -44.08 -21.41 19.43
N GLY A 70 -44.45 -20.87 20.60
CA GLY A 70 -43.82 -19.71 21.21
C GLY A 70 -42.37 -19.99 21.61
N ALA A 71 -42.14 -21.10 22.32
CA ALA A 71 -40.79 -21.53 22.70
C ALA A 71 -39.90 -21.84 21.49
N ALA A 72 -40.40 -22.60 20.50
CA ALA A 72 -39.64 -22.91 19.29
C ALA A 72 -39.37 -21.67 18.41
N SER A 73 -40.26 -20.66 18.43
CA SER A 73 -40.02 -19.38 17.74
C SER A 73 -39.03 -18.49 18.48
N MET A 74 -39.03 -18.51 19.82
CA MET A 74 -38.03 -17.85 20.65
C MET A 74 -36.64 -18.47 20.49
N ASP A 75 -36.53 -19.81 20.42
CA ASP A 75 -35.28 -20.51 20.19
C ASP A 75 -34.70 -20.22 18.78
N ARG A 76 -35.56 -20.13 17.76
CA ARG A 76 -35.14 -19.69 16.42
C ARG A 76 -34.70 -18.24 16.40
N ALA A 77 -35.40 -17.36 17.12
CA ALA A 77 -35.03 -15.95 17.23
C ALA A 77 -33.68 -15.80 17.96
N ALA A 78 -33.46 -16.53 19.05
CA ALA A 78 -32.20 -16.56 19.78
C ALA A 78 -31.05 -17.12 18.92
N ALA A 79 -31.30 -18.19 18.16
CA ALA A 79 -30.32 -18.74 17.23
C ALA A 79 -29.99 -17.79 16.07
N MET A 80 -30.99 -17.05 15.54
CA MET A 80 -30.77 -16.00 14.54
C MET A 80 -29.96 -14.84 15.12
N LEU A 81 -30.31 -14.37 16.33
CA LEU A 81 -29.56 -13.32 17.03
C LEU A 81 -28.12 -13.75 17.30
N GLY A 82 -27.90 -15.00 17.73
CA GLY A 82 -26.57 -15.58 17.93
C GLY A 82 -25.75 -15.63 16.63
N LYS A 83 -26.37 -16.02 15.51
CA LYS A 83 -25.72 -16.01 14.18
C LYS A 83 -25.41 -14.60 13.69
N LEU A 84 -26.29 -13.62 13.90
CA LEU A 84 -26.02 -12.22 13.59
C LEU A 84 -24.87 -11.66 14.44
N ASN A 85 -24.86 -11.96 15.75
CA ASN A 85 -23.80 -11.52 16.64
C ASN A 85 -22.45 -12.14 16.25
N ALA A 86 -22.44 -13.43 15.91
CA ALA A 86 -21.25 -14.10 15.40
C ALA A 86 -20.77 -13.53 14.05
N ALA A 87 -21.70 -13.17 13.15
CA ALA A 87 -21.37 -12.55 11.86
C ALA A 87 -20.80 -11.13 12.02
N HIS A 88 -21.25 -10.34 13.01
CA HIS A 88 -20.68 -9.03 13.34
C HIS A 88 -19.36 -9.12 14.11
N ALA A 89 -19.12 -10.18 14.88
CA ALA A 89 -17.87 -10.40 15.59
C ALA A 89 -16.77 -11.05 14.73
N SER A 90 -17.11 -11.53 13.54
CA SER A 90 -16.18 -12.14 12.59
C SER A 90 -15.21 -11.11 11.99
N ASP A 91 -13.97 -11.52 11.71
CA ASP A 91 -12.99 -10.72 10.96
C ASP A 91 -13.48 -10.34 9.54
N THR A 92 -14.47 -11.07 9.02
CA THR A 92 -15.12 -10.79 7.73
C THR A 92 -16.36 -9.89 7.84
N ALA A 93 -16.73 -9.41 9.03
CA ALA A 93 -17.94 -8.62 9.25
C ALA A 93 -18.02 -7.37 8.35
N LEU A 94 -16.88 -6.69 8.14
CA LEU A 94 -16.78 -5.55 7.23
C LEU A 94 -17.03 -5.93 5.75
N ALA A 95 -16.65 -7.14 5.32
CA ALA A 95 -16.79 -7.58 3.94
C ALA A 95 -18.25 -7.87 3.53
N HIS A 96 -19.13 -8.11 4.51
CA HIS A 96 -20.56 -8.39 4.28
C HIS A 96 -21.47 -7.19 4.54
N ALA A 97 -20.92 -6.04 4.94
CA ALA A 97 -21.70 -4.84 5.16
C ALA A 97 -22.23 -4.28 3.83
N SER A 98 -23.49 -3.84 3.83
CA SER A 98 -24.10 -3.19 2.66
C SER A 98 -23.26 -1.99 2.23
N SER A 99 -22.99 -1.86 0.93
CA SER A 99 -22.23 -0.75 0.33
C SER A 99 -22.86 0.62 0.54
N LYS A 100 -24.15 0.67 0.92
CA LYS A 100 -24.88 1.90 1.27
C LYS A 100 -24.87 2.23 2.76
N SER A 101 -24.28 1.37 3.59
CA SER A 101 -24.13 1.61 5.02
C SER A 101 -22.79 2.26 5.34
N VAL A 102 -22.70 2.96 6.48
CA VAL A 102 -21.44 3.53 6.98
C VAL A 102 -20.36 2.45 7.14
N VAL A 103 -20.73 1.27 7.64
CA VAL A 103 -19.80 0.15 7.82
C VAL A 103 -19.29 -0.37 6.47
N GLY A 104 -20.16 -0.47 5.46
CA GLY A 104 -19.75 -0.85 4.11
C GLY A 104 -18.88 0.20 3.42
N ALA A 105 -19.16 1.49 3.62
CA ALA A 105 -18.31 2.57 3.14
C ALA A 105 -16.92 2.52 3.75
N LEU A 106 -16.82 2.19 5.05
CA LEU A 106 -15.55 1.98 5.75
C LEU A 106 -14.79 0.75 5.23
N ALA A 107 -15.49 -0.35 4.94
CA ALA A 107 -14.90 -1.54 4.34
C ALA A 107 -14.31 -1.24 2.95
N LEU A 108 -15.07 -0.56 2.10
CA LEU A 108 -14.63 -0.13 0.77
C LEU A 108 -13.44 0.83 0.88
N TYR A 109 -13.50 1.82 1.76
CA TYR A 109 -12.40 2.74 2.02
C TYR A 109 -11.12 2.01 2.43
N LYS A 110 -11.24 1.04 3.35
CA LYS A 110 -10.11 0.21 3.81
C LYS A 110 -9.49 -0.53 2.65
N SER A 111 -10.29 -1.28 1.89
CA SER A 111 -9.81 -2.06 0.75
C SER A 111 -9.14 -1.17 -0.31
N SER A 112 -9.78 -0.08 -0.71
CA SER A 112 -9.23 0.85 -1.71
C SER A 112 -7.94 1.53 -1.23
N THR A 113 -7.85 1.87 0.05
CA THR A 113 -6.64 2.47 0.64
C THR A 113 -5.48 1.49 0.67
N ILE A 114 -5.71 0.22 1.04
CA ILE A 114 -4.68 -0.82 1.02
C ILE A 114 -4.16 -1.00 -0.41
N SER A 115 -5.06 -1.18 -1.38
CA SER A 115 -4.69 -1.34 -2.78
C SER A 115 -3.91 -0.13 -3.30
N ALA A 116 -4.38 1.09 -3.05
CA ALA A 116 -3.71 2.31 -3.49
C ALA A 116 -2.31 2.46 -2.88
N ARG A 117 -2.16 2.16 -1.58
CA ARG A 117 -0.85 2.20 -0.91
C ARG A 117 0.11 1.15 -1.46
N ALA A 118 -0.37 -0.07 -1.71
CA ALA A 118 0.43 -1.11 -2.36
C ALA A 118 0.93 -0.66 -3.74
N SER A 119 0.04 -0.08 -4.56
CA SER A 119 0.42 0.51 -5.86
C SER A 119 1.43 1.65 -5.72
N ILE A 120 1.25 2.56 -4.75
CA ILE A 120 2.20 3.64 -4.49
C ILE A 120 3.59 3.09 -4.17
N THR A 121 3.68 2.08 -3.30
CA THR A 121 4.95 1.42 -2.96
C THR A 121 5.58 0.76 -4.18
N SER A 122 4.77 0.05 -4.98
CA SER A 122 5.22 -0.60 -6.21
C SER A 122 5.80 0.41 -7.20
N TYR A 123 5.03 1.45 -7.57
CA TYR A 123 5.49 2.47 -8.53
C TYR A 123 6.63 3.31 -8.00
N SER A 124 6.69 3.59 -6.68
CA SER A 124 7.83 4.30 -6.10
C SER A 124 9.12 3.48 -6.21
N SER A 125 9.03 2.16 -6.01
CA SER A 125 10.17 1.25 -6.18
C SER A 125 10.59 1.14 -7.65
N ALA A 126 9.63 1.05 -8.56
CA ALA A 126 9.87 0.96 -9.99
C ALA A 126 10.51 2.24 -10.55
N ILE A 127 10.04 3.43 -10.14
CA ILE A 127 10.67 4.72 -10.46
C ILE A 127 12.13 4.78 -9.98
N ALA A 128 12.43 4.23 -8.80
CA ALA A 128 13.80 4.20 -8.29
C ALA A 128 14.69 3.28 -9.15
N ALA A 129 14.17 2.12 -9.56
CA ALA A 129 14.86 1.20 -10.45
C ALA A 129 15.09 1.83 -11.84
N ASP A 130 14.08 2.45 -12.43
CA ASP A 130 14.19 3.11 -13.73
C ASP A 130 15.21 4.24 -13.71
N LYS A 131 15.26 5.04 -12.63
CA LYS A 131 16.29 6.06 -12.46
C LYS A 131 17.70 5.47 -12.42
N ALA A 132 17.88 4.34 -11.73
CA ALA A 132 19.16 3.65 -11.69
C ALA A 132 19.55 3.13 -13.09
N ASN A 133 18.60 2.55 -13.82
CA ASN A 133 18.87 2.05 -15.17
C ASN A 133 19.18 3.18 -16.15
N ILE A 134 18.44 4.30 -16.12
CA ILE A 134 18.74 5.48 -16.93
C ILE A 134 20.17 5.98 -16.68
N SER A 135 20.62 5.97 -15.42
CA SER A 135 22.00 6.34 -15.09
C SER A 135 23.01 5.35 -15.69
N ALA A 136 22.71 4.04 -15.66
CA ALA A 136 23.56 3.02 -16.27
C ALA A 136 23.60 3.14 -17.80
N ASP A 137 22.46 3.42 -18.43
CA ASP A 137 22.35 3.61 -19.88
C ASP A 137 23.08 4.87 -20.34
N GLN A 138 23.05 5.95 -19.56
CA GLN A 138 23.84 7.15 -19.83
C GLN A 138 25.34 6.84 -19.81
N LEU A 139 25.81 6.02 -18.85
CA LEU A 139 27.21 5.57 -18.82
C LEU A 139 27.54 4.68 -20.02
N ALA A 140 26.65 3.76 -20.38
CA ALA A 140 26.82 2.90 -21.56
C ALA A 140 26.89 3.72 -22.85
N LEU A 141 26.07 4.76 -22.97
CA LEU A 141 26.07 5.70 -24.09
C LEU A 141 27.40 6.45 -24.20
N THR A 142 27.91 7.00 -23.08
CA THR A 142 29.23 7.65 -23.05
C THR A 142 30.34 6.69 -23.46
N ASN A 143 30.32 5.46 -22.95
CA ASN A 143 31.32 4.44 -23.29
C ASN A 143 31.25 4.05 -24.78
N ALA A 144 30.06 3.88 -25.35
CA ALA A 144 29.87 3.56 -26.75
C ALA A 144 30.36 4.70 -27.66
N GLN A 145 30.12 5.96 -27.28
CA GLN A 145 30.65 7.14 -27.99
C GLN A 145 32.18 7.18 -27.95
N ALA A 146 32.78 6.93 -26.78
CA ALA A 146 34.23 6.87 -26.64
C ALA A 146 34.85 5.76 -27.51
N ALA A 147 34.24 4.57 -27.52
CA ALA A 147 34.67 3.45 -28.35
C ALA A 147 34.60 3.78 -29.85
N LEU A 148 33.50 4.40 -30.30
CA LEU A 148 33.37 4.84 -31.69
C LEU A 148 34.46 5.84 -32.07
N SER A 149 34.70 6.85 -31.22
CA SER A 149 35.75 7.85 -31.44
C SER A 149 37.15 7.23 -31.49
N ALA A 150 37.43 6.24 -30.65
CA ALA A 150 38.71 5.53 -30.62
C ALA A 150 38.95 4.74 -31.91
N VAL A 151 37.94 3.98 -32.37
CA VAL A 151 38.05 3.20 -33.61
C VAL A 151 38.18 4.10 -34.84
N GLN A 152 37.50 5.26 -34.87
CA GLN A 152 37.63 6.23 -35.96
C GLN A 152 39.02 6.88 -36.03
N SER A 153 39.68 7.01 -34.88
CA SER A 153 41.01 7.61 -34.75
C SER A 153 42.15 6.60 -34.99
N ALA A 154 41.85 5.30 -35.04
CA ALA A 154 42.83 4.25 -35.28
C ALA A 154 43.23 4.18 -36.77
N SER A 155 44.53 3.92 -37.04
CA SER A 155 45.03 3.62 -38.38
C SER A 155 45.69 2.23 -38.41
N PRO A 156 45.36 1.37 -39.39
CA PRO A 156 44.31 1.56 -40.39
C PRO A 156 42.91 1.48 -39.78
N GLN A 157 41.97 2.26 -40.33
CA GLN A 157 40.57 2.22 -39.92
C GLN A 157 39.95 0.88 -40.34
N ASN A 158 39.43 0.12 -39.37
CA ASN A 158 38.76 -1.14 -39.63
C ASN A 158 37.25 -0.89 -39.78
N ALA A 159 36.75 -0.96 -41.01
CA ALA A 159 35.33 -0.71 -41.32
C ALA A 159 34.37 -1.61 -40.53
N ALA A 160 34.75 -2.87 -40.26
CA ALA A 160 33.93 -3.78 -39.45
C ALA A 160 33.86 -3.32 -38.00
N ALA A 161 34.99 -2.87 -37.42
CA ALA A 161 35.02 -2.33 -36.07
C ALA A 161 34.19 -1.04 -35.93
N ILE A 162 34.21 -0.17 -36.94
CA ILE A 162 33.38 1.04 -36.98
C ILE A 162 31.89 0.65 -36.99
N ALA A 163 31.50 -0.30 -37.83
CA ALA A 163 30.12 -0.78 -37.91
C ALA A 163 29.65 -1.37 -36.56
N THR A 164 30.50 -2.17 -35.89
CA THR A 164 30.21 -2.69 -34.55
C THR A 164 30.05 -1.57 -33.51
N ALA A 165 30.95 -0.58 -33.51
CA ALA A 165 30.87 0.55 -32.58
C ALA A 165 29.61 1.40 -32.80
N GLN A 166 29.21 1.63 -34.05
CA GLN A 166 27.96 2.31 -34.39
C GLN A 166 26.74 1.51 -33.93
N ALA A 167 26.72 0.18 -34.14
CA ALA A 167 25.64 -0.68 -33.66
C ALA A 167 25.50 -0.63 -32.14
N ASN A 168 26.62 -0.65 -31.40
CA ASN A 168 26.62 -0.53 -29.94
C ASN A 168 26.09 0.84 -29.48
N LEU A 169 26.46 1.91 -30.18
CA LEU A 169 25.94 3.25 -29.90
C LEU A 169 24.42 3.31 -30.07
N THR A 170 23.90 2.78 -31.19
CA THR A 170 22.46 2.71 -31.43
C THR A 170 21.75 1.85 -30.38
N ALA A 171 22.34 0.73 -29.97
CA ALA A 171 21.77 -0.12 -28.92
C ALA A 171 21.66 0.62 -27.58
N ALA A 172 22.71 1.34 -27.16
CA ALA A 172 22.69 2.14 -25.93
C ALA A 172 21.65 3.28 -25.98
N GLN A 173 21.51 3.95 -27.14
CA GLN A 173 20.49 4.97 -27.34
C GLN A 173 19.07 4.41 -27.23
N ASN A 174 18.82 3.25 -27.84
CA ASN A 174 17.52 2.59 -27.80
C ASN A 174 17.16 2.15 -26.37
N GLN A 175 18.13 1.63 -25.61
CA GLN A 175 17.90 1.23 -24.22
C GLN A 175 17.55 2.43 -23.35
N LEU A 176 18.31 3.53 -23.45
CA LEU A 176 18.02 4.77 -22.73
C LEU A 176 16.61 5.30 -23.01
N ALA A 177 16.18 5.25 -24.28
CA ALA A 177 14.83 5.68 -24.67
C ALA A 177 13.72 4.77 -24.09
N ALA A 178 13.96 3.45 -24.08
CA ALA A 178 13.03 2.50 -23.47
C ALA A 178 12.87 2.76 -21.96
N ASP A 179 13.98 3.02 -21.28
CA ASP A 179 14.02 3.25 -19.84
C ASP A 179 13.37 4.56 -19.43
N GLN A 180 13.54 5.61 -20.24
CA GLN A 180 12.80 6.87 -20.08
C GLN A 180 11.29 6.68 -20.28
N THR A 181 10.89 5.81 -21.21
CA THR A 181 9.47 5.49 -21.44
C THR A 181 8.87 4.75 -20.24
N ARG A 182 9.60 3.79 -19.66
CA ARG A 182 9.19 3.09 -18.43
C ARG A 182 9.03 4.05 -17.26
N LEU A 183 10.00 4.95 -17.06
CA LEU A 183 9.94 5.95 -15.99
C LEU A 183 8.69 6.82 -16.10
N ALA A 184 8.35 7.27 -17.30
CA ALA A 184 7.15 8.06 -17.55
C ALA A 184 5.87 7.26 -17.22
N SER A 185 5.82 5.99 -17.61
CA SER A 185 4.71 5.08 -17.32
C SER A 185 4.51 4.89 -15.80
N ASP A 186 5.60 4.62 -15.07
CA ASP A 186 5.53 4.41 -13.63
C ASP A 186 5.17 5.68 -12.85
N GLN A 187 5.63 6.85 -13.33
CA GLN A 187 5.18 8.14 -12.81
C GLN A 187 3.68 8.37 -13.01
N ALA A 188 3.14 7.99 -14.18
CA ALA A 188 1.71 8.05 -14.43
C ALA A 188 0.94 7.07 -13.52
N GLY A 189 1.46 5.85 -13.34
CA GLY A 189 0.92 4.86 -12.41
C GLY A 189 0.88 5.37 -10.96
N LEU A 190 1.96 6.00 -10.51
CA LEU A 190 2.03 6.62 -9.18
C LEU A 190 1.00 7.74 -9.01
N ALA A 191 0.81 8.58 -10.02
CA ALA A 191 -0.22 9.63 -10.02
C ALA A 191 -1.63 9.03 -9.92
N ALA A 192 -1.93 7.98 -10.70
CA ALA A 192 -3.21 7.28 -10.67
C ALA A 192 -3.49 6.62 -9.31
N ALA A 193 -2.46 6.02 -8.69
CA ALA A 193 -2.59 5.42 -7.36
C ALA A 193 -2.89 6.47 -6.28
N ARG A 194 -2.26 7.65 -6.35
CA ARG A 194 -2.58 8.79 -5.47
C ARG A 194 -4.01 9.30 -5.68
N GLN A 195 -4.45 9.39 -6.94
CA GLN A 195 -5.83 9.79 -7.25
C GLN A 195 -6.85 8.79 -6.70
N SER A 196 -6.54 7.49 -6.76
CA SER A 196 -7.39 6.43 -6.19
C SER A 196 -7.53 6.56 -4.67
N LEU A 197 -6.45 6.94 -3.97
CA LEU A 197 -6.48 7.21 -2.53
C LEU A 197 -7.37 8.42 -2.21
N LEU A 198 -7.28 9.50 -3.00
CA LEU A 198 -8.15 10.67 -2.84
C LEU A 198 -9.61 10.32 -3.13
N ALA A 199 -9.88 9.56 -4.19
CA ALA A 199 -11.23 9.11 -4.53
C ALA A 199 -11.85 8.27 -3.39
N ALA A 200 -11.07 7.36 -2.79
CA ALA A 200 -11.52 6.57 -1.64
C ALA A 200 -11.90 7.47 -0.45
N GLN A 201 -11.11 8.51 -0.16
CA GLN A 201 -11.41 9.48 0.89
C GLN A 201 -12.69 10.26 0.58
N THR A 202 -12.85 10.78 -0.63
CA THR A 202 -14.05 11.51 -1.05
C THR A 202 -15.29 10.63 -0.94
N GLN A 203 -15.24 9.40 -1.44
CA GLN A 203 -16.36 8.47 -1.37
C GLN A 203 -16.77 8.18 0.08
N LEU A 204 -15.78 8.03 0.98
CA LEU A 204 -16.05 7.84 2.39
C LEU A 204 -16.69 9.09 3.02
N ALA A 205 -16.18 10.29 2.72
CA ALA A 205 -16.74 11.55 3.20
C ALA A 205 -18.21 11.70 2.80
N THR A 206 -18.53 11.43 1.52
CA THR A 206 -19.89 11.45 1.00
C THR A 206 -20.78 10.42 1.68
N SER A 207 -20.31 9.18 1.81
CA SER A 207 -21.11 8.09 2.38
C SER A 207 -21.39 8.27 3.88
N THR A 208 -20.47 8.92 4.60
CA THR A 208 -20.60 9.18 6.04
C THR A 208 -21.22 10.53 6.35
N HIS A 209 -21.43 11.39 5.35
CA HIS A 209 -21.85 12.78 5.52
C HIS A 209 -20.92 13.55 6.50
N THR A 210 -19.62 13.23 6.49
CA THR A 210 -18.64 13.86 7.37
C THR A 210 -17.56 14.57 6.58
N THR A 211 -17.05 15.66 7.15
CA THR A 211 -15.85 16.32 6.64
C THR A 211 -14.62 15.55 7.10
N LEU A 212 -13.90 14.93 6.17
CA LEU A 212 -12.65 14.25 6.46
C LEU A 212 -11.49 15.26 6.42
N ASN A 213 -10.94 15.57 7.59
CA ASN A 213 -9.66 16.27 7.72
C ASN A 213 -8.54 15.27 8.08
N ALA A 214 -7.28 15.71 8.02
CA ALA A 214 -6.12 14.85 8.25
C ALA A 214 -6.14 14.14 9.63
N SER A 215 -6.64 14.80 10.67
CA SER A 215 -6.75 14.21 12.02
C SER A 215 -7.84 13.12 12.08
N VAL A 216 -8.97 13.32 11.41
CA VAL A 216 -10.04 12.32 11.29
C VAL A 216 -9.55 11.11 10.49
N ILE A 217 -8.89 11.33 9.35
CA ILE A 217 -8.30 10.26 8.53
C ILE A 217 -7.26 9.47 9.32
N GLY A 218 -6.38 10.15 10.08
CA GLY A 218 -5.37 9.48 10.90
C GLY A 218 -5.99 8.58 11.98
N ARG A 219 -7.01 9.08 12.70
CA ARG A 219 -7.75 8.27 13.68
C ARG A 219 -8.47 7.09 13.02
N LEU A 220 -9.08 7.32 11.87
CA LEU A 220 -9.79 6.26 11.15
C LEU A 220 -8.84 5.18 10.64
N ASN A 221 -7.70 5.56 10.06
CA ASN A 221 -6.67 4.63 9.63
C ASN A 221 -6.19 3.77 10.81
N LYS A 222 -5.95 4.37 11.97
CA LYS A 222 -5.58 3.64 13.18
C LYS A 222 -6.67 2.64 13.61
N LEU A 223 -7.95 3.03 13.57
CA LEU A 223 -9.08 2.14 13.88
C LEU A 223 -9.21 0.99 12.86
N LEU A 224 -8.89 1.25 11.60
CA LEU A 224 -8.98 0.28 10.51
C LEU A 224 -7.71 -0.59 10.37
N GLY A 225 -6.66 -0.31 11.13
CA GLY A 225 -5.37 -0.99 11.02
C GLY A 225 -4.62 -0.69 9.72
N LEU A 226 -4.74 0.55 9.23
CA LEU A 226 -4.06 1.07 8.03
C LEU A 226 -2.82 1.86 8.40
#